data_AF-E0SAS8-F1
#
_entry.id   AF-E0SAS8-F1
#
_cell.length_a   1.000
_cell.length_b   1.000
_cell.length_c   1.000
_cell.angle_alpha   90.00
_cell.angle_beta   90.00
_cell.angle_gamma   90.00
#
_symmetry.space_group_name_H-M   'P 1'
#
loop_
_entity.id
_entity.type
_entity.pdbx_description
1 polymer ?
#
loop_
_entity_poly.entity_id
_entity_poly.type
_entity_poly.pdbx_seq_one_letter_code
_entity_poly.pdbx_strand_id
1 'polypeptide(L)'
;MPRWRLTESLGLRLAGVDIICHDLSTDAGAQLWNIIEINSVPGLNNYAALGPHQLARVKALYRAILLQIQQDNAIQKPESG
;
A
#
# COMPACT_ATOMS: atom_id res chain seq x y z
N MET A 1 -18.55 1.74 -7.09
CA MET A 1 -17.16 1.26 -6.92
C MET A 1 -16.93 1.02 -5.43
N PRO A 2 -16.49 -0.15 -4.98
CA PRO A 2 -16.13 -0.31 -3.57
C PRO A 2 -14.90 0.57 -3.24
N ARG A 3 -14.92 1.25 -2.09
CA ARG A 3 -13.90 2.27 -1.69
C ARG A 3 -12.46 1.73 -1.66
N TRP A 4 -12.27 0.42 -1.68
CA TRP A 4 -10.94 -0.22 -1.64
C TRP A 4 -10.24 -0.37 -3.01
N ARG A 5 -10.90 -0.08 -4.14
CA ARG A 5 -10.26 -0.13 -5.49
C ARG A 5 -9.64 1.20 -5.95
N LEU A 6 -9.43 2.15 -5.04
CA LEU A 6 -8.98 3.49 -5.41
C LEU A 6 -7.56 3.54 -5.98
N THR A 7 -6.63 2.75 -5.44
CA THR A 7 -5.24 2.71 -5.91
C THR A 7 -5.14 2.21 -7.36
N GLU A 8 -5.93 1.19 -7.71
CA GLU A 8 -6.07 0.66 -9.07
C GLU A 8 -6.60 1.73 -10.03
N SER A 9 -7.62 2.50 -9.62
CA SER A 9 -8.19 3.56 -10.47
C SER A 9 -7.24 4.73 -10.73
N LEU A 10 -6.18 4.88 -9.92
CA LEU A 10 -5.15 5.92 -10.06
C LEU A 10 -3.87 5.39 -10.73
N GLY A 11 -3.83 4.11 -11.14
CA GLY A 11 -2.64 3.49 -11.72
C GLY A 11 -1.47 3.36 -10.74
N LEU A 12 -1.72 3.47 -9.43
CA LEU A 12 -0.70 3.40 -8.40
C LEU A 12 -0.47 1.97 -7.95
N ARG A 13 0.78 1.53 -7.97
CA ARG A 13 1.22 0.22 -7.44
C ARG A 13 1.35 0.22 -5.92
N LEU A 14 1.68 1.37 -5.35
CA LEU A 14 1.73 1.65 -3.92
C LEU A 14 1.15 3.05 -3.71
N ALA A 15 0.31 3.19 -2.68
CA ALA A 15 -0.10 4.49 -2.18
C ALA A 15 -0.23 4.45 -0.66
N GLY A 16 0.09 5.57 -0.01
CA GLY A 16 -0.41 5.85 1.33
C GLY A 16 -1.84 6.35 1.23
N VAL A 17 -2.72 5.87 2.10
CA VAL A 17 -4.11 6.32 2.15
C VAL A 17 -4.39 6.76 3.57
N ASP A 18 -4.67 8.03 3.73
CA ASP A 18 -5.01 8.60 5.03
C ASP A 18 -6.53 8.62 5.16
N ILE A 19 -7.02 8.06 6.27
CA ILE A 19 -8.45 7.91 6.53
C ILE A 19 -8.83 8.60 7.84
N ILE A 20 -10.09 9.02 7.91
CA ILE A 20 -10.74 9.46 9.14
C ILE A 20 -11.93 8.56 9.43
N CYS A 21 -12.01 8.10 10.66
CA CYS A 21 -13.10 7.29 11.20
C CYS A 21 -13.44 7.74 12.62
N HIS A 22 -14.54 7.22 13.17
CA HIS A 22 -14.94 7.57 14.53
C HIS A 22 -14.07 6.88 15.58
N ASP A 23 -13.78 5.59 15.40
CA ASP A 23 -12.92 4.82 16.29
C ASP A 23 -12.03 3.85 15.50
N LEU A 24 -10.71 4.00 15.58
CA LEU A 24 -9.76 3.14 14.88
C LEU A 24 -9.77 1.67 15.36
N SER A 25 -10.29 1.41 16.56
CA SER A 25 -10.37 0.06 17.15
C SER A 25 -11.57 -0.74 16.64
N THR A 26 -12.54 -0.07 16.01
CA THR A 26 -13.76 -0.68 15.47
C THR A 26 -13.53 -1.20 14.05
N ASP A 27 -14.10 -2.36 13.73
CA ASP A 27 -14.02 -2.96 12.40
C ASP A 27 -14.49 -1.98 11.30
N ALA A 28 -13.75 -1.93 10.18
CA ALA A 28 -14.01 -0.98 9.10
C ALA A 28 -15.35 -1.20 8.37
N GLY A 29 -15.92 -2.40 8.46
CA GLY A 29 -17.26 -2.71 7.94
C GLY A 29 -18.39 -2.33 8.90
N ALA A 30 -18.09 -2.08 10.18
CA ALA A 30 -19.07 -1.75 11.21
C ALA A 30 -19.26 -0.25 11.44
N GLN A 31 -18.47 0.60 10.78
CA GLN A 31 -18.54 2.06 10.95
C GLN A 31 -18.33 2.80 9.62
N LEU A 32 -18.65 4.10 9.64
CA LEU A 32 -18.30 5.00 8.55
C LEU A 32 -16.85 5.48 8.70
N TRP A 33 -16.16 5.51 7.56
CA TRP A 33 -14.85 6.12 7.41
C TRP A 33 -14.75 6.80 6.04
N ASN A 34 -13.91 7.83 5.95
CA ASN A 34 -13.67 8.60 4.74
C ASN A 34 -12.17 8.69 4.45
N ILE A 35 -11.81 8.79 3.18
CA ILE A 35 -10.44 9.06 2.74
C ILE A 35 -10.23 10.58 2.79
N ILE A 36 -9.10 11.01 3.37
CA ILE A 36 -8.68 12.41 3.40
C ILE A 36 -7.65 12.67 2.30
N GLU A 37 -6.65 11.79 2.17
CA GLU A 37 -5.51 11.97 1.26
C GLU A 37 -5.07 10.64 0.65
N ILE A 38 -4.52 10.72 -0.57
CA ILE A 38 -3.85 9.63 -1.25
C ILE A 38 -2.47 10.10 -1.68
N ASN A 39 -1.45 9.46 -1.11
CA ASN A 39 -0.04 9.78 -1.31
C ASN A 39 0.60 8.75 -2.25
N SER A 40 1.08 9.17 -3.42
CA SER A 40 1.75 8.28 -4.39
C SER A 40 3.13 7.79 -3.90
N VAL A 41 3.74 8.51 -2.94
CA VAL A 41 5.03 8.16 -2.34
C VAL A 41 4.92 8.27 -0.81
N PRO A 42 4.37 7.26 -0.12
CA PRO A 42 4.24 7.30 1.33
C PRO A 42 5.60 7.14 2.03
N GLY A 43 5.89 8.05 2.97
CA GLY A 43 7.04 7.92 3.85
C GLY A 43 6.79 6.89 4.97
N LEU A 44 7.64 5.87 5.08
CA LEU A 44 7.53 4.82 6.11
C LEU A 44 8.61 4.89 7.19
N ASN A 45 9.51 5.86 7.13
CA ASN A 45 10.66 5.98 8.04
C ASN A 45 10.22 6.09 9.51
N ASN A 46 9.24 6.94 9.79
CA ASN A 46 8.74 7.13 11.15
C ASN A 46 8.09 5.86 11.71
N TYR A 47 7.31 5.15 10.90
CA TYR A 47 6.71 3.87 11.29
C TYR A 47 7.78 2.80 11.53
N ALA A 48 8.76 2.68 10.63
CA ALA A 48 9.85 1.72 10.77
C ALA A 48 10.70 1.96 12.02
N ALA A 49 10.86 3.21 12.44
CA ALA A 49 11.63 3.59 13.63
C ALA A 49 10.95 3.24 14.95
N LEU A 50 9.65 2.88 14.96
CA LEU A 50 8.91 2.52 16.19
C LEU A 50 9.42 1.24 16.86
N GLY A 51 10.07 0.34 16.10
CA GLY A 51 10.66 -0.86 16.68
C GLY A 51 10.88 -2.00 15.68
N PRO A 52 11.49 -3.12 16.13
CA PRO A 52 11.88 -4.23 15.27
C PRO A 52 10.71 -4.85 14.49
N HIS A 53 9.52 -4.92 15.11
CA HIS A 53 8.32 -5.47 14.48
C HIS A 53 7.82 -4.59 13.33
N GLN A 54 7.78 -3.26 13.51
CA GLN A 54 7.39 -2.31 12.48
C GLN A 54 8.43 -2.28 11.34
N LEU A 55 9.72 -2.32 11.67
CA LEU A 55 10.79 -2.44 10.68
C LEU A 55 10.64 -3.70 9.83
N ALA A 56 10.32 -4.85 10.44
CA ALA A 56 10.09 -6.10 9.73
C ALA A 56 8.88 -6.00 8.78
N ARG A 57 7.79 -5.36 9.21
CA ARG A 57 6.62 -5.10 8.34
C ARG A 57 6.98 -4.24 7.14
N VAL A 58 7.72 -3.15 7.33
CA VAL A 58 8.16 -2.27 6.23
C VAL A 58 9.07 -3.01 5.26
N LYS A 59 10.02 -3.82 5.76
CA LYS A 59 10.86 -4.67 4.91
C LYS A 59 10.07 -5.69 4.09
N ALA A 60 9.07 -6.33 4.71
CA ALA A 60 8.20 -7.29 4.03
C ALA A 60 7.38 -6.61 2.92
N LEU A 61 6.86 -5.41 3.18
CA LEU A 61 6.15 -4.61 2.18
C LEU A 61 7.06 -4.28 0.99
N TYR A 62 8.26 -3.74 1.23
CA TYR A 62 9.20 -3.42 0.14
C TYR A 62 9.61 -4.66 -0.65
N ARG A 63 9.80 -5.81 0.03
CA ARG A 63 10.07 -7.07 -0.65
C ARG A 63 8.94 -7.47 -1.60
N ALA A 64 7.68 -7.37 -1.16
CA ALA A 64 6.53 -7.70 -2.00
C ALA A 64 6.45 -6.81 -3.25
N ILE A 65 6.69 -5.51 -3.09
CA ILE A 65 6.72 -4.55 -4.19
C ILE A 65 7.83 -4.88 -5.20
N LEU A 66 9.05 -5.15 -4.72
CA LEU A 66 10.18 -5.48 -5.60
C LEU A 66 9.95 -6.79 -6.36
N LEU A 67 9.37 -7.81 -5.72
CA LEU A 67 9.02 -9.07 -6.38
C LEU A 67 7.96 -8.85 -7.46
N GLN A 68 6.95 -8.01 -7.21
CA GLN A 68 5.95 -7.66 -8.22
C GLN A 68 6.59 -6.92 -9.41
N ILE A 69 7.45 -5.94 -9.16
CA ILE A 69 8.18 -5.22 -10.23
C ILE A 69 9.03 -6.20 -11.05
N GLN A 70 9.70 -7.15 -10.40
CA GLN A 70 10.49 -8.17 -11.07
C GLN A 70 9.64 -9.06 -11.98
N GLN A 71 8.46 -9.49 -11.51
CA GLN A 71 7.52 -10.30 -12.30
C GLN A 71 7.02 -9.53 -13.53
N ASP A 72 6.63 -8.27 -13.35
CA ASP A 72 6.17 -7.42 -14.45
C ASP A 72 7.26 -7.20 -15.50
N ASN A 73 8.50 -6.99 -15.07
CA ASN A 73 9.65 -6.85 -15.97
C ASN A 73 9.96 -8.16 -16.72
N ALA A 74 9.74 -9.31 -16.09
CA ALA A 74 9.89 -10.62 -16.74
C ALA A 74 8.81 -10.86 -17.81
N ILE A 75 7.58 -10.39 -17.58
CA ILE A 75 6.47 -10.45 -18.56
C ILE A 75 6.71 -9.50 -19.74
N GLN A 76 7.37 -8.36 -19.50
CA GLN A 76 7.67 -7.37 -20.54
C GLN A 76 8.88 -7.72 -21.43
N LYS A 77 9.66 -8.74 -21.09
CA LYS A 77 10.74 -9.24 -21.93
C LYS A 77 10.15 -10.35 -22.80
N PRO A 78 9.69 -10.08 -24.05
CA PRO A 78 9.32 -11.18 -24.93
C PRO A 78 10.54 -12.07 -25.10
N GLU A 79 10.30 -13.36 -25.23
CA GLU A 79 11.31 -14.33 -25.66
C GLU A 79 11.88 -13.83 -26.98
N SER A 80 13.02 -13.14 -26.89
CA SER A 80 13.88 -12.91 -28.04
C SER A 80 14.35 -14.29 -28.47
N GLY A 81 13.76 -14.76 -29.57
CA GLY A 81 14.12 -16.00 -30.25
C GLY A 81 15.58 -16.04 -30.69
#